data_AF-A0A9W7AV17-F1
#
_entry.id   AF-A0A9W7AV17-F1
#
_cell.length_a   1.000
_cell.length_b   1.000
_cell.length_c   1.000
_cell.angle_alpha   90.00
_cell.angle_beta   90.00
_cell.angle_gamma   90.00
#
_symmetry.space_group_name_H-M   'P 1'
#
loop_
_entity.id
_entity.type
_entity.pdbx_description
1 polymer ?
#
loop_
_entity_poly.entity_id
_entity_poly.type
_entity_poly.pdbx_seq_one_letter_code
_entity_poly.pdbx_strand_id
1 'polypeptide(L)'
;MSYLLYLVFLLLLPFKSSSLSSPNRAMLQRRLVKSAYELNNVDRITPATYSNRANLTITPIIENAVWSCDRSFFWNNIDVSCRSTLLFDSNTLFVHSPVHLDVELKSTVDRIIFEKKITKLIVLTTNYEHLKFVPEWYLGYGGIDNDNPSLEVKFFGCPGIRAKVPDVVWDGEIGGEEELWDYNVLEPLHVSCERLPGTDKPFFNEVVFFMRKHGVFVATDLYWNYPKRSGINPTLTSKSDWGEWELAPSATVPLSSRLWKFGMDKVYQPVFNNVMVKDKREFERVKDTILRWGAEVVVPSHGDIIRGKEGCEEALLKHFGRM
;
A
#
# COMPACT_ATOMS: atom_id res chain seq x y z
N MET A 1 38.57 44.79 11.23
CA MET A 1 38.60 43.40 11.74
C MET A 1 37.20 43.11 12.24
N SER A 2 36.51 42.22 11.52
CA SER A 2 35.06 42.09 11.48
C SER A 2 34.64 40.77 12.11
N TYR A 3 33.68 40.81 13.04
CA TYR A 3 32.84 39.66 13.41
C TYR A 3 31.44 40.18 13.75
N LEU A 4 30.70 40.53 12.69
CA LEU A 4 29.26 40.69 12.67
C LEU A 4 28.83 40.33 11.23
N LEU A 5 27.72 39.61 11.08
CA LEU A 5 27.24 38.85 9.91
C LEU A 5 27.77 37.41 9.79
N TYR A 6 27.09 36.45 10.44
CA TYR A 6 26.86 35.11 9.88
C TYR A 6 25.67 34.41 10.57
N LEU A 7 24.56 35.14 10.73
CA LEU A 7 23.21 34.57 10.76
C LEU A 7 22.51 35.06 9.48
N VAL A 8 21.68 34.22 8.88
CA VAL A 8 20.83 34.42 7.67
C VAL A 8 21.27 33.70 6.37
N PHE A 9 21.82 32.48 6.42
CA PHE A 9 21.90 31.60 5.22
C PHE A 9 21.69 30.11 5.52
N LEU A 10 20.72 29.78 6.37
CA LEU A 10 20.32 28.38 6.66
C LEU A 10 18.80 28.13 6.49
N LEU A 11 18.17 28.92 5.62
CA LEU A 11 16.81 28.67 5.13
C LEU A 11 16.83 28.75 3.61
N LEU A 12 16.22 27.74 2.97
CA LEU A 12 16.01 27.59 1.52
C LEU A 12 17.18 26.96 0.72
N LEU A 13 17.56 25.73 1.06
CA LEU A 13 17.97 24.81 0.00
C LEU A 13 16.70 24.09 -0.50
N PRO A 14 16.28 24.27 -1.75
CA PRO A 14 15.29 23.38 -2.31
C PRO A 14 15.94 21.99 -2.36
N PHE A 15 15.31 21.00 -1.73
CA PHE A 15 15.56 19.61 -2.06
C PHE A 15 15.35 19.49 -3.58
N LYS A 16 16.44 19.47 -4.36
CA LYS A 16 16.39 19.02 -5.75
C LYS A 16 15.93 17.57 -5.67
N SER A 17 14.66 17.32 -5.99
CA SER A 17 14.20 15.97 -6.30
C SER A 17 15.04 15.50 -7.48
N SER A 18 15.94 14.55 -7.23
CA SER A 18 16.69 13.90 -8.29
C SER A 18 15.69 13.10 -9.11
N SER A 19 15.19 13.67 -10.20
CA SER A 19 14.56 12.90 -11.26
C SER A 19 15.59 11.85 -11.71
N LEU A 20 15.33 10.58 -11.41
CA LEU A 20 16.18 9.47 -11.85
C LEU A 20 16.28 9.51 -13.37
N SER A 21 17.47 9.77 -13.90
CA SER A 21 17.73 9.75 -15.34
C SER A 21 17.47 8.36 -15.94
N SER A 22 17.14 8.31 -17.24
CA SER A 22 16.87 7.08 -18.00
C SER A 22 17.87 5.91 -17.78
N PRO A 23 19.20 6.12 -17.66
CA PRO A 23 20.16 5.05 -17.34
C PRO A 23 19.96 4.41 -15.94
N ASN A 24 19.52 5.19 -14.94
CA ASN A 24 19.28 4.68 -13.59
C ASN A 24 18.01 3.80 -13.53
N ARG A 25 17.05 4.05 -14.42
CA ARG A 25 15.81 3.27 -14.54
C ARG A 25 16.05 1.85 -15.01
N ALA A 26 16.72 1.67 -16.15
CA ALA A 26 16.99 0.34 -16.69
C ALA A 26 17.81 -0.52 -15.71
N MET A 27 18.70 0.11 -14.95
CA MET A 27 19.45 -0.55 -13.89
C MET A 27 18.57 -0.93 -12.70
N LEU A 28 17.71 -0.03 -12.21
CA LEU A 28 16.73 -0.35 -11.16
C LEU A 28 15.81 -1.50 -11.60
N GLN A 29 15.27 -1.44 -12.81
CA GLN A 29 14.42 -2.49 -13.35
C GLN A 29 15.13 -3.84 -13.35
N ARG A 30 16.37 -3.91 -13.87
CA ARG A 30 17.16 -5.16 -13.86
C ARG A 30 17.36 -5.69 -12.43
N ARG A 31 17.63 -4.81 -11.47
CA ARG A 31 17.80 -5.18 -10.06
C ARG A 31 16.51 -5.71 -9.44
N LEU A 32 15.37 -5.07 -9.72
CA LEU A 32 14.06 -5.51 -9.23
C LEU A 32 13.64 -6.84 -9.88
N VAL A 33 13.83 -7.00 -11.20
CA VAL A 33 13.59 -8.27 -11.91
C VAL A 33 14.44 -9.38 -11.28
N LYS A 34 15.74 -9.15 -11.12
CA LYS A 34 16.66 -10.11 -10.52
C LYS A 34 16.20 -10.49 -9.11
N SER A 35 15.91 -9.49 -8.28
CA SER A 35 15.44 -9.69 -6.89
C SER A 35 14.13 -10.47 -6.86
N ALA A 36 13.22 -10.23 -7.83
CA ALA A 36 11.98 -10.98 -7.95
C ALA A 36 12.26 -12.46 -8.20
N TYR A 37 13.14 -12.80 -9.14
CA TYR A 37 13.48 -14.21 -9.41
C TYR A 37 14.21 -14.89 -8.23
N GLU A 38 15.03 -14.16 -7.47
CA GLU A 38 15.70 -14.71 -6.28
C GLU A 38 14.70 -14.96 -5.12
N LEU A 39 13.71 -14.06 -4.98
CA LEU A 39 12.68 -14.10 -3.93
C LEU A 39 11.50 -15.02 -4.25
N ASN A 40 11.36 -15.50 -5.46
CA ASN A 40 10.30 -16.44 -5.81
C ASN A 40 10.94 -17.78 -6.15
N ASN A 41 10.42 -18.87 -5.60
CA ASN A 41 10.83 -20.19 -6.05
C ASN A 41 10.29 -20.39 -7.47
N VAL A 42 11.16 -20.37 -8.48
CA VAL A 42 10.78 -20.43 -9.90
C VAL A 42 10.00 -21.69 -10.28
N ASP A 43 10.10 -22.74 -9.47
CA ASP A 43 9.36 -23.99 -9.68
C ASP A 43 7.94 -23.97 -9.08
N ARG A 44 7.59 -22.94 -8.29
CA ARG A 44 6.32 -22.80 -7.56
C ARG A 44 5.76 -21.40 -7.68
N ILE A 45 5.52 -21.01 -8.93
CA ILE A 45 5.01 -19.68 -9.25
C ILE A 45 3.47 -19.67 -9.18
N THR A 46 2.90 -18.63 -8.55
CA THR A 46 1.45 -18.37 -8.52
C THR A 46 0.93 -18.03 -9.91
N PRO A 47 -0.20 -18.61 -10.39
CA PRO A 47 -0.70 -18.41 -11.75
C PRO A 47 -0.91 -16.95 -12.13
N ALA A 48 -0.59 -16.64 -13.40
CA ALA A 48 -0.79 -15.33 -13.99
C ALA A 48 -2.29 -15.03 -14.03
N THR A 49 -2.68 -13.92 -13.41
CA THR A 49 -4.06 -13.43 -13.42
C THR A 49 -4.08 -11.95 -13.74
N TYR A 50 -5.27 -11.38 -13.92
CA TYR A 50 -5.43 -9.92 -13.98
C TYR A 50 -4.86 -9.24 -12.73
N SER A 51 -4.99 -9.88 -11.58
CA SER A 51 -4.60 -9.34 -10.29
C SER A 51 -3.14 -9.62 -9.96
N ASN A 52 -2.59 -10.76 -10.40
CA ASN A 52 -1.17 -11.11 -10.34
C ASN A 52 -0.58 -11.27 -11.74
N ARG A 53 -0.36 -10.16 -12.43
CA ARG A 53 0.10 -10.16 -13.83
C ARG A 53 1.53 -10.66 -13.98
N ALA A 54 2.37 -10.40 -12.98
CA ALA A 54 3.77 -10.78 -13.00
C ALA A 54 3.96 -12.28 -12.82
N ASN A 55 2.93 -13.03 -12.41
CA ASN A 55 3.03 -14.45 -12.08
C ASN A 55 4.15 -14.59 -11.04
N LEU A 56 4.02 -13.90 -9.90
CA LEU A 56 5.00 -13.93 -8.81
C LEU A 56 4.26 -14.05 -7.49
N THR A 57 4.83 -14.77 -6.54
CA THR A 57 4.30 -14.86 -5.18
C THR A 57 4.43 -13.50 -4.48
N ILE A 58 5.62 -12.89 -4.59
CA ILE A 58 5.97 -11.57 -4.08
C ILE A 58 6.74 -10.79 -5.15
N THR A 59 6.47 -9.49 -5.28
CA THR A 59 7.19 -8.63 -6.22
C THR A 59 7.91 -7.48 -5.49
N PRO A 60 9.23 -7.29 -5.67
CA PRO A 60 9.94 -6.20 -5.03
C PRO A 60 9.51 -4.84 -5.60
N ILE A 61 9.15 -3.94 -4.69
CA ILE A 61 8.84 -2.53 -4.96
C ILE A 61 10.08 -1.70 -4.70
N ILE A 62 10.70 -1.86 -3.53
CA ILE A 62 11.98 -1.25 -3.18
C ILE A 62 12.87 -2.38 -2.74
N GLU A 63 14.03 -2.48 -3.38
CA GLU A 63 14.96 -3.57 -3.14
C GLU A 63 15.29 -3.68 -1.65
N ASN A 64 15.17 -4.90 -1.12
CA ASN A 64 15.45 -5.22 0.28
C ASN A 64 14.58 -4.51 1.32
N ALA A 65 13.51 -3.79 0.95
CA ALA A 65 12.73 -2.99 1.89
C ALA A 65 11.21 -3.07 1.69
N VAL A 66 10.70 -3.09 0.45
CA VAL A 66 9.26 -3.04 0.20
C VAL A 66 8.87 -4.02 -0.90
N TRP A 67 7.81 -4.79 -0.68
CA TRP A 67 7.32 -5.78 -1.63
C TRP A 67 5.79 -5.78 -1.73
N SER A 68 5.25 -6.11 -2.91
CA SER A 68 3.82 -6.41 -3.10
C SER A 68 3.56 -7.91 -3.06
N CYS A 69 2.41 -8.28 -2.53
CA CYS A 69 1.84 -9.62 -2.64
C CYS A 69 0.49 -9.48 -3.35
N ASP A 70 0.50 -9.67 -4.67
CA ASP A 70 -0.68 -9.45 -5.51
C ASP A 70 -1.53 -10.73 -5.59
N ARG A 71 -2.84 -10.63 -5.34
CA ARG A 71 -3.80 -11.75 -5.37
C ARG A 71 -5.13 -11.33 -5.96
N SER A 72 -5.85 -12.28 -6.55
CA SER A 72 -7.25 -12.05 -6.91
C SER A 72 -8.09 -11.81 -5.67
N PHE A 73 -9.01 -10.86 -5.76
CA PHE A 73 -9.98 -10.58 -4.71
C PHE A 73 -11.35 -10.48 -5.37
N PHE A 74 -12.23 -11.41 -5.03
CA PHE A 74 -13.53 -11.51 -5.67
C PHE A 74 -14.60 -10.84 -4.83
N TRP A 75 -15.21 -9.80 -5.41
CA TRP A 75 -16.42 -9.18 -4.89
C TRP A 75 -17.57 -9.45 -5.85
N ASN A 76 -18.63 -10.15 -5.40
CA ASN A 76 -19.75 -10.58 -6.26
C ASN A 76 -19.27 -11.29 -7.55
N ASN A 77 -18.31 -12.20 -7.44
CA ASN A 77 -17.66 -12.91 -8.55
C ASN A 77 -16.89 -12.01 -9.55
N ILE A 78 -16.64 -10.75 -9.20
CA ILE A 78 -15.80 -9.85 -9.97
C ILE A 78 -14.43 -9.81 -9.32
N ASP A 79 -13.38 -10.13 -10.08
CA ASP A 79 -12.01 -9.92 -9.62
C ASP A 79 -11.73 -8.42 -9.61
N VAL A 80 -11.66 -7.83 -8.42
CA VAL A 80 -11.35 -6.42 -8.21
C VAL A 80 -9.88 -6.21 -7.90
N SER A 81 -9.04 -7.25 -8.00
CA SER A 81 -7.63 -7.22 -7.61
C SER A 81 -7.43 -6.84 -6.14
N CYS A 82 -6.37 -7.34 -5.54
CA CYS A 82 -5.96 -6.87 -4.22
C CYS A 82 -4.46 -7.06 -4.07
N ARG A 83 -3.86 -6.19 -3.26
CA ARG A 83 -2.46 -6.23 -2.91
C ARG A 83 -2.28 -6.03 -1.41
N SER A 84 -1.50 -6.93 -0.83
CA SER A 84 -0.82 -6.69 0.44
C SER A 84 0.53 -6.04 0.17
N THR A 85 0.98 -5.16 1.05
CA THR A 85 2.31 -4.56 0.97
C THR A 85 3.12 -4.95 2.20
N LEU A 86 4.28 -5.55 1.96
CA LEU A 86 5.27 -5.84 2.99
C LEU A 86 6.25 -4.67 3.07
N LEU A 87 6.40 -4.07 4.25
CA LEU A 87 7.29 -2.95 4.50
C LEU A 87 8.29 -3.36 5.58
N PHE A 88 9.57 -3.38 5.27
CA PHE A 88 10.62 -3.78 6.19
C PHE A 88 11.44 -2.57 6.62
N ASP A 89 11.53 -2.36 7.93
CA ASP A 89 12.52 -1.46 8.51
C ASP A 89 13.28 -2.14 9.65
N SER A 90 14.60 -2.16 9.51
CA SER A 90 15.56 -2.61 10.53
C SER A 90 15.36 -4.08 10.93
N ASN A 91 14.45 -4.37 11.86
CA ASN A 91 14.12 -5.71 12.34
C ASN A 91 12.60 -5.95 12.39
N THR A 92 11.81 -5.02 11.87
CA THR A 92 10.35 -5.07 11.88
C THR A 92 9.83 -5.21 10.45
N LEU A 93 8.96 -6.19 10.23
CA LEU A 93 8.21 -6.35 9.00
C LEU A 93 6.75 -5.97 9.24
N PHE A 94 6.25 -4.98 8.52
CA PHE A 94 4.85 -4.62 8.52
C PHE A 94 4.14 -5.28 7.34
N VAL A 95 2.94 -5.79 7.57
CA VAL A 95 2.06 -6.39 6.55
C VAL A 95 0.82 -5.51 6.44
N HIS A 96 0.76 -4.68 5.40
CA HIS A 96 -0.39 -3.81 5.13
C HIS A 96 -1.44 -4.54 4.30
N SER A 97 -2.69 -4.56 4.78
CA SER A 97 -3.86 -5.14 4.10
C SER A 97 -3.62 -6.59 3.64
N PRO A 98 -3.65 -7.56 4.57
CA PRO A 98 -3.32 -8.95 4.29
C PRO A 98 -4.15 -9.54 3.14
N VAL A 99 -3.50 -10.31 2.26
CA VAL A 99 -4.12 -11.07 1.15
C VAL A 99 -4.13 -12.57 1.48
N HIS A 100 -4.72 -13.40 0.62
CA HIS A 100 -4.71 -14.86 0.81
C HIS A 100 -3.30 -15.38 1.11
N LEU A 101 -3.13 -16.05 2.25
CA LEU A 101 -1.85 -16.59 2.71
C LEU A 101 -1.70 -18.04 2.23
N ASP A 102 -1.48 -18.19 0.92
CA ASP A 102 -1.13 -19.50 0.35
C ASP A 102 0.25 -20.00 0.84
N VAL A 103 0.52 -21.29 0.61
CA VAL A 103 1.74 -21.97 1.08
C VAL A 103 2.99 -21.28 0.52
N GLU A 104 2.93 -20.85 -0.74
CA GLU A 104 4.01 -20.14 -1.42
C GLU A 104 4.29 -18.78 -0.78
N LEU A 105 3.24 -18.00 -0.47
CA LEU A 105 3.37 -16.70 0.18
C LEU A 105 3.94 -16.85 1.57
N LYS A 106 3.39 -17.76 2.36
CA LYS A 106 3.89 -18.03 3.71
C LYS A 106 5.36 -18.41 3.68
N SER A 107 5.74 -19.36 2.82
CA SER A 107 7.14 -19.79 2.68
C SER A 107 8.06 -18.65 2.26
N THR A 108 7.59 -17.76 1.37
CA THR A 108 8.38 -16.60 0.95
C THR A 108 8.55 -15.58 2.08
N VAL A 109 7.48 -15.29 2.82
CA VAL A 109 7.52 -14.39 3.99
C VAL A 109 8.43 -14.97 5.07
N ASP A 110 8.33 -16.27 5.38
CA ASP A 110 9.18 -16.96 6.35
C ASP A 110 10.66 -16.84 5.97
N ARG A 111 10.99 -16.97 4.67
CA ARG A 111 12.35 -16.76 4.16
C ARG A 111 12.82 -15.32 4.34
N ILE A 112 11.97 -14.33 4.03
CA ILE A 112 12.29 -12.91 4.26
C ILE A 112 12.58 -12.67 5.74
N ILE A 113 11.73 -13.21 6.64
CA ILE A 113 11.90 -13.12 8.09
C ILE A 113 13.26 -13.67 8.52
N PHE A 114 13.61 -14.87 8.05
CA PHE A 114 14.87 -15.51 8.36
C PHE A 114 16.09 -14.74 7.82
N GLU A 115 16.12 -14.43 6.53
CA GLU A 115 17.26 -13.79 5.87
C GLU A 115 17.52 -12.36 6.37
N LYS A 116 16.45 -11.61 6.66
CA LYS A 116 16.53 -10.24 7.19
C LYS A 116 16.66 -10.19 8.71
N LYS A 117 16.63 -11.35 9.39
CA LYS A 117 16.67 -11.45 10.86
C LYS A 117 15.59 -10.59 11.52
N ILE A 118 14.37 -10.64 10.97
CA ILE A 118 13.22 -9.92 11.50
C ILE A 118 12.85 -10.54 12.84
N THR A 119 12.70 -9.69 13.85
CA THR A 119 12.29 -10.10 15.20
C THR A 119 10.88 -9.64 15.54
N LYS A 120 10.28 -8.76 14.72
CA LYS A 120 8.91 -8.28 14.89
C LYS A 120 8.13 -8.30 13.58
N LEU A 121 6.96 -8.93 13.57
CA LEU A 121 6.00 -8.93 12.47
C LEU A 121 4.74 -8.18 12.93
N ILE A 122 4.38 -7.08 12.25
CA ILE A 122 3.19 -6.29 12.56
C ILE A 122 2.20 -6.42 11.41
N VAL A 123 1.08 -7.07 11.65
CA VAL A 123 -0.01 -7.21 10.68
C VAL A 123 -1.00 -6.06 10.87
N LEU A 124 -1.17 -5.25 9.82
CA LEU A 124 -1.97 -4.03 9.81
C LEU A 124 -3.23 -4.23 8.98
N THR A 125 -4.37 -4.22 9.66
CA THR A 125 -5.69 -4.32 9.05
C THR A 125 -6.29 -2.93 8.89
N THR A 126 -6.29 -2.43 7.66
CA THR A 126 -6.35 -0.99 7.44
C THR A 126 -7.75 -0.42 7.29
N ASN A 127 -8.76 -1.23 7.02
CA ASN A 127 -10.15 -0.79 6.85
C ASN A 127 -11.14 -1.94 7.11
N TYR A 128 -12.45 -1.71 6.93
CA TYR A 128 -13.48 -2.72 7.13
C TYR A 128 -13.75 -3.67 5.94
N GLU A 129 -13.17 -3.43 4.77
CA GLU A 129 -13.40 -4.21 3.55
C GLU A 129 -12.27 -5.21 3.26
N HIS A 130 -11.06 -4.93 3.76
CA HIS A 130 -9.86 -5.76 3.61
C HIS A 130 -9.64 -6.73 4.79
N LEU A 131 -10.74 -7.25 5.34
CA LEU A 131 -10.73 -8.13 6.52
C LEU A 131 -10.64 -9.62 6.19
N LYS A 132 -10.99 -9.98 4.96
CA LYS A 132 -11.24 -11.37 4.54
C LYS A 132 -10.13 -12.34 4.92
N PHE A 133 -8.87 -11.91 4.80
CA PHE A 133 -7.72 -12.79 4.95
C PHE A 133 -7.00 -12.62 6.29
N VAL A 134 -7.43 -11.70 7.16
CA VAL A 134 -6.80 -11.51 8.47
C VAL A 134 -6.79 -12.80 9.30
N PRO A 135 -7.88 -13.61 9.35
CA PRO A 135 -7.83 -14.87 10.09
C PRO A 135 -6.77 -15.85 9.57
N GLU A 136 -6.49 -15.89 8.26
CA GLU A 136 -5.45 -16.75 7.70
C GLU A 136 -4.06 -16.34 8.19
N TRP A 137 -3.79 -15.03 8.23
CA TRP A 137 -2.53 -14.50 8.77
C TRP A 137 -2.41 -14.72 10.27
N TYR A 138 -3.51 -14.56 11.00
CA TYR A 138 -3.55 -14.84 12.44
C TYR A 138 -3.23 -16.30 12.73
N LEU A 139 -3.88 -17.24 12.03
CA LEU A 139 -3.56 -18.66 12.16
C LEU A 139 -2.12 -18.99 11.71
N GLY A 140 -1.62 -18.32 10.67
CA GLY A 140 -0.29 -18.57 10.12
C GLY A 140 0.89 -18.01 10.94
N TYR A 141 0.66 -16.97 11.76
CA TYR A 141 1.72 -16.26 12.50
C TYR A 141 1.38 -15.91 13.95
N GLY A 142 0.12 -15.57 14.25
CA GLY A 142 -0.31 -15.08 15.57
C GLY A 142 -0.85 -16.15 16.53
N GLY A 143 -1.08 -17.38 16.04
CA GLY A 143 -1.61 -18.48 16.82
C GLY A 143 -0.64 -19.08 17.84
N ILE A 144 -1.16 -20.00 18.65
CA ILE A 144 -0.45 -20.71 19.74
C ILE A 144 0.78 -21.48 19.24
N ASP A 145 0.83 -21.82 17.94
CA ASP A 145 1.87 -22.61 17.30
C ASP A 145 2.84 -21.76 16.44
N ASN A 146 3.23 -20.57 16.92
CA ASN A 146 4.34 -19.86 16.27
C ASN A 146 5.65 -20.62 16.54
N ASP A 147 6.04 -21.46 15.57
CA ASP A 147 7.28 -22.25 15.58
C ASP A 147 8.56 -21.40 15.68
N ASN A 148 8.45 -20.07 15.55
CA ASN A 148 9.55 -19.14 15.75
C ASN A 148 9.38 -18.34 17.07
N PRO A 149 9.90 -18.85 18.20
CA PRO A 149 9.79 -18.17 19.49
C PRO A 149 10.56 -16.84 19.57
N SER A 150 11.41 -16.54 18.57
CA SER A 150 12.15 -15.26 18.48
C SER A 150 11.43 -14.18 17.68
N LEU A 151 10.30 -14.52 17.05
CA LEU A 151 9.49 -13.59 16.27
C LEU A 151 8.29 -13.12 17.10
N GLU A 152 8.33 -11.87 17.54
CA GLU A 152 7.16 -11.20 18.10
C GLU A 152 6.17 -10.89 16.98
N VAL A 153 4.93 -11.38 17.08
CA VAL A 153 3.89 -11.11 16.09
C VAL A 153 2.80 -10.27 16.74
N LYS A 154 2.39 -9.20 16.06
CA LYS A 154 1.38 -8.26 16.53
C LYS A 154 0.31 -8.00 15.47
N PHE A 155 -0.94 -7.92 15.90
CA PHE A 155 -2.09 -7.61 15.04
C PHE A 155 -2.73 -6.30 15.48
N PHE A 156 -2.69 -5.32 14.58
CA PHE A 156 -3.36 -4.04 14.76
C PHE A 156 -4.39 -3.85 13.65
N GLY A 157 -5.55 -3.29 13.98
CA GLY A 157 -6.52 -2.93 12.95
C GLY A 157 -7.09 -1.53 13.13
N CYS A 158 -7.82 -1.07 12.12
CA CYS A 158 -8.43 0.25 12.14
C CYS A 158 -9.37 0.43 13.35
N PRO A 159 -9.66 1.67 13.77
CA PRO A 159 -10.51 1.91 14.93
C PRO A 159 -11.85 1.16 14.90
N GLY A 160 -12.24 0.49 15.99
CA GLY A 160 -13.45 -0.34 16.07
C GLY A 160 -13.35 -1.73 15.41
N ILE A 161 -12.17 -2.17 14.97
CA ILE A 161 -11.99 -3.47 14.30
C ILE A 161 -12.32 -4.66 15.20
N ARG A 162 -12.06 -4.55 16.52
CA ARG A 162 -12.20 -5.67 17.48
C ARG A 162 -13.62 -6.25 17.47
N ALA A 163 -14.62 -5.40 17.26
CA ALA A 163 -16.03 -5.82 17.18
C ALA A 163 -16.40 -6.51 15.85
N LYS A 164 -15.58 -6.38 14.80
CA LYS A 164 -15.85 -6.90 13.45
C LYS A 164 -15.24 -8.27 13.19
N VAL A 165 -14.06 -8.54 13.76
CA VAL A 165 -13.34 -9.80 13.58
C VAL A 165 -12.98 -10.36 14.96
N PRO A 166 -13.95 -10.99 15.66
CA PRO A 166 -13.76 -11.46 17.02
C PRO A 166 -12.81 -12.67 17.11
N ASP A 167 -12.60 -13.39 16.01
CA ASP A 167 -11.74 -14.58 15.96
C ASP A 167 -10.24 -14.24 15.95
N VAL A 168 -9.88 -12.96 15.83
CA VAL A 168 -8.50 -12.47 15.85
C VAL A 168 -8.25 -11.79 17.19
N VAL A 169 -7.17 -12.18 17.86
CA VAL A 169 -6.71 -11.48 19.07
C VAL A 169 -5.92 -10.25 18.63
N TRP A 170 -6.50 -9.08 18.83
CA TRP A 170 -5.92 -7.79 18.45
C TRP A 170 -5.06 -7.20 19.57
N ASP A 171 -3.80 -6.91 19.27
CA ASP A 171 -2.91 -6.20 20.19
C ASP A 171 -3.28 -4.73 20.37
N GLY A 172 -3.97 -4.13 19.40
CA GLY A 172 -4.33 -2.72 19.46
C GLY A 172 -5.18 -2.27 18.28
N GLU A 173 -5.63 -1.02 18.36
CA GLU A 173 -6.18 -0.29 17.22
C GLU A 173 -5.15 0.73 16.74
N ILE A 174 -5.07 0.93 15.43
CA ILE A 174 -4.15 1.89 14.83
C ILE A 174 -4.62 3.32 15.16
N GLY A 175 -3.71 4.15 15.64
CA GLY A 175 -3.95 5.48 16.21
C GLY A 175 -4.28 5.48 17.71
N GLY A 176 -4.23 4.32 18.38
CA GLY A 176 -4.56 4.17 19.81
C GLY A 176 -3.37 4.41 20.76
N GLU A 177 -3.61 4.32 22.07
CA GLU A 177 -2.56 4.51 23.10
C GLU A 177 -1.58 3.33 23.22
N GLU A 178 -1.90 2.18 22.62
CA GLU A 178 -1.18 0.89 22.75
C GLU A 178 -0.08 0.69 21.68
N GLU A 179 0.44 1.76 21.08
CA GLU A 179 1.21 1.65 19.84
C GLU A 179 2.70 1.35 20.01
N LEU A 180 3.16 0.36 19.24
CA LEU A 180 4.42 -0.34 19.46
C LEU A 180 5.50 -0.08 18.39
N TRP A 181 5.31 0.91 17.51
CA TRP A 181 6.32 1.27 16.51
C TRP A 181 6.53 2.78 16.38
N ASP A 182 7.69 3.16 15.88
CA ASP A 182 8.06 4.55 15.65
C ASP A 182 7.30 5.11 14.42
N TYR A 183 6.49 6.13 14.64
CA TYR A 183 5.75 6.85 13.59
C TYR A 183 6.67 7.58 12.59
N ASN A 184 7.93 7.80 12.95
CA ASN A 184 8.93 8.27 11.98
C ASN A 184 9.34 7.19 10.98
N VAL A 185 9.09 5.91 11.29
CA VAL A 185 9.31 4.80 10.36
C VAL A 185 8.08 4.62 9.46
N LEU A 186 6.91 4.41 10.06
CA LEU A 186 5.66 4.19 9.34
C LEU A 186 4.55 5.03 10.00
N GLU A 187 4.22 6.15 9.38
CA GLU A 187 3.24 7.11 9.89
C GLU A 187 1.82 6.69 9.46
N PRO A 188 0.89 6.40 10.38
CA PRO A 188 -0.51 6.18 10.05
C PRO A 188 -1.28 7.50 9.92
N LEU A 189 -2.35 7.49 9.12
CA LEU A 189 -3.33 8.55 9.03
C LEU A 189 -4.73 7.94 8.93
N HIS A 190 -5.53 8.12 9.98
CA HIS A 190 -6.92 7.64 10.00
C HIS A 190 -7.84 8.59 9.22
N VAL A 191 -8.50 8.07 8.20
CA VAL A 191 -9.54 8.75 7.46
C VAL A 191 -10.88 8.44 8.15
N SER A 192 -11.34 9.40 8.94
CA SER A 192 -12.56 9.27 9.75
C SER A 192 -13.70 10.18 9.28
N CYS A 193 -13.59 10.71 8.06
CA CYS A 193 -14.46 11.78 7.55
C CYS A 193 -15.68 11.27 6.76
N GLU A 194 -15.71 9.99 6.40
CA GLU A 194 -16.74 9.34 5.60
C GLU A 194 -17.76 8.59 6.45
N ARG A 195 -19.02 8.63 6.00
CA ARG A 195 -20.15 7.97 6.66
C ARG A 195 -21.08 7.31 5.65
N LEU A 196 -21.61 6.15 6.03
CA LEU A 196 -22.68 5.48 5.31
C LEU A 196 -23.94 6.37 5.28
N PRO A 197 -24.49 6.66 4.09
CA PRO A 197 -25.75 7.39 3.99
C PRO A 197 -26.86 6.71 4.80
N GLY A 198 -27.52 7.47 5.67
CA GLY A 198 -28.67 7.01 6.45
C GLY A 198 -28.36 6.32 7.79
N THR A 199 -27.11 5.97 8.09
CA THR A 199 -26.76 5.32 9.38
C THR A 199 -25.72 6.06 10.21
N ASP A 200 -25.02 7.04 9.62
CA ASP A 200 -23.91 7.78 10.22
C ASP A 200 -22.79 6.89 10.81
N LYS A 201 -22.70 5.65 10.32
CA LYS A 201 -21.60 4.74 10.65
C LYS A 201 -20.43 4.99 9.71
N PRO A 202 -19.17 4.78 10.15
CA PRO A 202 -18.02 4.77 9.25
C PRO A 202 -18.24 3.82 8.07
N PHE A 203 -17.76 4.19 6.89
CA PHE A 203 -17.84 3.32 5.72
C PHE A 203 -16.61 2.41 5.62
N PHE A 204 -15.51 2.89 5.03
CA PHE A 204 -14.27 2.15 5.00
C PHE A 204 -13.58 2.17 6.35
N ASN A 205 -13.59 3.33 7.04
CA ASN A 205 -12.85 3.54 8.28
C ASN A 205 -11.36 3.26 8.10
N GLU A 206 -10.79 3.85 7.04
CA GLU A 206 -9.48 3.47 6.55
C GLU A 206 -8.35 4.19 7.29
N VAL A 207 -7.27 3.48 7.59
CA VAL A 207 -5.98 4.04 7.95
C VAL A 207 -5.00 3.81 6.81
N VAL A 208 -4.48 4.91 6.26
CA VAL A 208 -3.41 4.88 5.26
C VAL A 208 -2.06 5.11 5.92
N PHE A 209 -0.97 4.74 5.25
CA PHE A 209 0.36 4.85 5.85
C PHE A 209 1.40 5.48 4.94
N PHE A 210 2.39 6.12 5.56
CA PHE A 210 3.56 6.66 4.89
C PHE A 210 4.87 6.17 5.52
N MET A 211 5.67 5.44 4.74
CA MET A 211 6.98 4.97 5.15
C MET A 211 8.04 6.04 4.80
N ARG A 212 8.39 6.88 5.78
CA ARG A 212 9.18 8.10 5.54
C ARG A 212 10.53 7.82 4.89
N LYS A 213 11.26 6.82 5.39
CA LYS A 213 12.61 6.44 4.93
C LYS A 213 12.69 6.20 3.43
N HIS A 214 11.61 5.71 2.84
CA HIS A 214 11.55 5.31 1.45
C HIS A 214 10.54 6.11 0.61
N GLY A 215 9.87 7.10 1.21
CA GLY A 215 8.87 7.91 0.53
C GLY A 215 7.69 7.10 0.00
N VAL A 216 7.27 6.05 0.70
CA VAL A 216 6.21 5.13 0.21
C VAL A 216 4.89 5.45 0.88
N PHE A 217 3.89 5.81 0.08
CA PHE A 217 2.49 5.91 0.49
C PHE A 217 1.76 4.61 0.14
N VAL A 218 1.12 3.98 1.12
CA VAL A 218 0.28 2.78 0.95
C VAL A 218 -1.15 3.12 1.33
N ALA A 219 -2.10 2.67 0.50
CA ALA A 219 -3.53 2.84 0.73
C ALA A 219 -4.30 1.64 0.19
N THR A 220 -5.47 1.40 0.78
CA THR A 220 -6.46 0.41 0.32
C THR A 220 -7.49 1.07 -0.60
N ASP A 221 -8.60 1.56 -0.05
CA ASP A 221 -9.75 2.04 -0.81
C ASP A 221 -9.80 3.57 -0.93
N LEU A 222 -9.03 4.30 -0.13
CA LEU A 222 -8.93 5.76 -0.22
C LEU A 222 -8.35 6.18 -1.57
N TYR A 223 -7.44 5.38 -2.11
CA TYR A 223 -6.78 5.60 -3.39
C TYR A 223 -6.74 4.33 -4.23
N TRP A 224 -7.29 4.39 -5.44
CA TRP A 224 -7.23 3.31 -6.41
C TRP A 224 -6.94 3.85 -7.81
N ASN A 225 -6.38 2.99 -8.66
CA ASN A 225 -6.02 3.38 -10.01
C ASN A 225 -6.12 2.20 -10.99
N TYR A 226 -7.26 1.52 -11.01
CA TYR A 226 -7.52 0.37 -11.89
C TYR A 226 -7.04 0.60 -13.35
N PRO A 227 -6.30 -0.35 -13.95
CA PRO A 227 -5.79 -0.23 -15.32
C PRO A 227 -6.91 -0.20 -16.37
N LYS A 228 -6.63 0.35 -17.56
CA LYS A 228 -7.56 0.30 -18.72
C LYS A 228 -7.53 -1.08 -19.39
N ARG A 229 -8.34 -1.25 -20.45
CA ARG A 229 -8.48 -2.50 -21.23
C ARG A 229 -7.15 -3.15 -21.63
N SER A 230 -6.14 -2.36 -21.96
CA SER A 230 -4.79 -2.81 -22.32
C SER A 230 -3.92 -3.20 -21.13
N GLY A 231 -4.44 -3.23 -19.91
CA GLY A 231 -3.66 -3.49 -18.70
C GLY A 231 -2.70 -2.36 -18.31
N ILE A 232 -2.68 -1.26 -19.05
CA ILE A 232 -1.87 -0.05 -18.78
C ILE A 232 -2.78 1.03 -18.22
N ASN A 233 -2.33 1.72 -17.18
CA ASN A 233 -3.05 2.86 -16.64
C ASN A 233 -2.60 4.19 -17.29
N PRO A 234 -3.47 4.90 -18.02
CA PRO A 234 -3.09 6.11 -18.72
C PRO A 234 -2.90 7.35 -17.83
N THR A 235 -3.25 7.31 -16.55
CA THR A 235 -2.76 8.34 -15.61
C THR A 235 -1.25 8.26 -15.40
N LEU A 236 -0.62 7.14 -15.74
CA LEU A 236 0.83 6.98 -15.72
C LEU A 236 1.47 7.40 -17.05
N THR A 237 0.69 7.54 -18.13
CA THR A 237 1.23 7.69 -19.49
C THR A 237 1.51 9.13 -19.93
N SER A 238 1.09 10.16 -19.17
CA SER A 238 1.14 11.53 -19.69
C SER A 238 2.42 12.31 -19.38
N LYS A 239 3.15 12.06 -18.27
CA LYS A 239 4.34 12.86 -17.90
C LYS A 239 5.38 12.17 -17.01
N SER A 240 5.02 11.13 -16.27
CA SER A 240 6.01 10.34 -15.53
C SER A 240 6.54 9.23 -16.42
N ASP A 241 7.86 9.14 -16.60
CA ASP A 241 8.51 8.04 -17.34
C ASP A 241 8.17 6.63 -16.80
N TRP A 242 7.50 6.53 -15.63
CA TRP A 242 7.10 5.30 -14.94
C TRP A 242 5.76 4.69 -15.41
N GLY A 243 5.36 4.97 -16.66
CA GLY A 243 4.06 4.65 -17.30
C GLY A 243 3.52 3.21 -17.24
N GLU A 244 4.36 2.26 -16.85
CA GLU A 244 4.01 0.85 -16.63
C GLU A 244 4.68 0.41 -15.33
N TRP A 245 3.97 -0.34 -14.47
CA TRP A 245 4.65 -1.05 -13.39
C TRP A 245 5.62 -2.03 -14.04
N GLU A 246 6.92 -1.73 -13.94
CA GLU A 246 8.00 -2.31 -14.78
C GLU A 246 8.15 -3.84 -14.69
N LEU A 247 7.42 -4.49 -13.77
CA LEU A 247 7.40 -5.93 -13.55
C LEU A 247 6.07 -6.60 -13.91
N ALA A 248 4.95 -5.86 -13.98
CA ALA A 248 3.72 -6.45 -14.48
C ALA A 248 3.64 -6.31 -15.99
N PRO A 249 3.57 -7.42 -16.73
CA PRO A 249 3.20 -7.36 -18.13
C PRO A 249 1.77 -6.80 -18.28
N SER A 250 1.51 -6.21 -19.44
CA SER A 250 0.13 -5.93 -19.87
C SER A 250 -0.69 -7.22 -19.79
N ALA A 251 -1.88 -7.12 -19.19
CA ALA A 251 -2.84 -8.20 -19.14
C ALA A 251 -4.20 -7.72 -19.63
N THR A 252 -4.96 -8.63 -20.26
CA THR A 252 -6.33 -8.32 -20.67
C THR A 252 -7.21 -8.24 -19.43
N VAL A 253 -7.78 -7.05 -19.18
CA VAL A 253 -8.70 -6.84 -18.06
C VAL A 253 -10.06 -7.49 -18.36
N PRO A 254 -10.58 -8.39 -17.51
CA PRO A 254 -11.89 -9.02 -17.69
C PRO A 254 -13.02 -7.99 -17.88
N LEU A 255 -14.06 -8.34 -18.62
CA LEU A 255 -15.19 -7.42 -18.86
C LEU A 255 -15.86 -7.00 -17.54
N SER A 256 -16.07 -7.94 -16.61
CA SER A 256 -16.64 -7.67 -15.30
C SER A 256 -15.78 -6.67 -14.51
N SER A 257 -14.46 -6.87 -14.45
CA SER A 257 -13.53 -5.95 -13.78
C SER A 257 -13.49 -4.56 -14.46
N ARG A 258 -13.68 -4.49 -15.79
CA ARG A 258 -13.81 -3.20 -16.50
C ARG A 258 -15.10 -2.47 -16.13
N LEU A 259 -16.22 -3.17 -16.04
CA LEU A 259 -17.49 -2.60 -15.61
C LEU A 259 -17.41 -2.13 -14.14
N TRP A 260 -16.74 -2.91 -13.29
CA TRP A 260 -16.44 -2.51 -11.92
C TRP A 260 -15.65 -1.22 -11.86
N LYS A 261 -14.52 -1.14 -12.59
CA LYS A 261 -13.74 0.12 -12.71
C LYS A 261 -14.62 1.29 -13.11
N PHE A 262 -15.48 1.12 -14.12
CA PHE A 262 -16.39 2.18 -14.54
C PHE A 262 -17.32 2.61 -13.40
N GLY A 263 -17.90 1.64 -12.68
CA GLY A 263 -18.71 1.92 -11.48
C GLY A 263 -17.93 2.69 -10.42
N MET A 264 -16.70 2.26 -10.12
CA MET A 264 -15.83 2.91 -9.14
C MET A 264 -15.52 4.37 -9.52
N ASP A 265 -15.10 4.60 -10.76
CA ASP A 265 -14.65 5.92 -11.21
C ASP A 265 -15.80 6.90 -11.50
N LYS A 266 -16.95 6.41 -12.00
CA LYS A 266 -18.05 7.27 -12.50
C LYS A 266 -19.24 7.37 -11.58
N VAL A 267 -19.43 6.41 -10.68
CA VAL A 267 -20.56 6.38 -9.77
C VAL A 267 -20.06 6.51 -8.34
N TYR A 268 -19.18 5.61 -7.91
CA TYR A 268 -18.74 5.53 -6.53
C TYR A 268 -17.94 6.75 -6.09
N GLN A 269 -16.86 7.12 -6.79
CA GLN A 269 -16.01 8.25 -6.40
C GLN A 269 -16.79 9.57 -6.25
N PRO A 270 -17.69 9.96 -7.19
CA PRO A 270 -18.54 11.12 -6.98
C PRO A 270 -19.46 11.00 -5.76
N VAL A 271 -20.05 9.82 -5.50
CA VAL A 271 -20.91 9.61 -4.33
C VAL A 271 -20.10 9.68 -3.04
N PHE A 272 -18.92 9.05 -2.99
CA PHE A 272 -18.01 9.13 -1.86
C PHE A 272 -17.68 10.59 -1.55
N ASN A 273 -17.12 11.31 -2.52
CA ASN A 273 -16.66 12.68 -2.36
C ASN A 273 -17.79 13.67 -2.03
N ASN A 274 -18.97 13.52 -2.63
CA ASN A 274 -20.05 14.51 -2.47
C ASN A 274 -21.05 14.16 -1.34
N VAL A 275 -21.29 12.87 -1.11
CA VAL A 275 -22.36 12.40 -0.22
C VAL A 275 -21.82 11.77 1.06
N MET A 276 -20.79 10.91 0.95
CA MET A 276 -20.33 10.10 2.09
C MET A 276 -19.34 10.87 2.96
N VAL A 277 -18.45 11.67 2.39
CA VAL A 277 -17.60 12.58 3.16
C VAL A 277 -18.48 13.65 3.82
N LYS A 278 -18.67 13.54 5.14
CA LYS A 278 -19.50 14.45 5.95
C LYS A 278 -18.70 15.60 6.53
N ASP A 279 -17.46 15.35 6.94
CA ASP A 279 -16.54 16.40 7.38
C ASP A 279 -15.59 16.79 6.24
N LYS A 280 -15.97 17.83 5.50
CA LYS A 280 -15.13 18.36 4.41
C LYS A 280 -13.83 18.96 4.91
N ARG A 281 -13.80 19.56 6.11
CA ARG A 281 -12.58 20.18 6.65
C ARG A 281 -11.57 19.12 7.01
N GLU A 282 -12.03 18.04 7.62
CA GLU A 282 -11.16 16.91 7.94
C GLU A 282 -10.67 16.21 6.67
N PHE A 283 -11.53 16.02 5.68
CA PHE A 283 -11.10 15.43 4.40
C PHE A 283 -10.03 16.27 3.70
N GLU A 284 -10.15 17.61 3.71
CA GLU A 284 -9.09 18.48 3.17
C GLU A 284 -7.80 18.38 4.00
N ARG A 285 -7.86 18.24 5.33
CA ARG A 285 -6.66 17.98 6.14
C ARG A 285 -6.00 16.66 5.81
N VAL A 286 -6.78 15.61 5.57
CA VAL A 286 -6.27 14.29 5.14
C VAL A 286 -5.55 14.44 3.80
N LYS A 287 -6.19 15.08 2.82
CA LYS A 287 -5.59 15.37 1.50
C LYS A 287 -4.28 16.15 1.61
N ASP A 288 -4.30 17.26 2.35
CA ASP A 288 -3.12 18.09 2.56
C ASP A 288 -1.99 17.31 3.21
N THR A 289 -2.30 16.44 4.15
CA THR A 289 -1.30 15.59 4.82
C THR A 289 -0.68 14.58 3.86
N ILE A 290 -1.52 13.88 3.08
CA ILE A 290 -1.06 12.92 2.06
C ILE A 290 -0.18 13.61 1.00
N LEU A 291 -0.56 14.80 0.54
CA LEU A 291 0.23 15.56 -0.43
C LEU A 291 1.54 16.07 0.17
N ARG A 292 1.54 16.52 1.44
CA ARG A 292 2.74 16.99 2.14
C ARG A 292 3.77 15.88 2.39
N TRP A 293 3.35 14.62 2.47
CA TRP A 293 4.28 13.50 2.56
C TRP A 293 5.24 13.43 1.36
N GLY A 294 4.85 13.96 0.20
CA GLY A 294 5.72 14.07 -0.96
C GLY A 294 6.16 12.70 -1.48
N ALA A 295 5.22 11.74 -1.52
CA ALA A 295 5.48 10.34 -1.87
C ALA A 295 6.27 10.19 -3.19
N GLU A 296 7.26 9.31 -3.16
CA GLU A 296 8.04 8.90 -4.34
C GLU A 296 7.52 7.59 -4.92
N VAL A 297 6.78 6.82 -4.12
CA VAL A 297 6.08 5.61 -4.53
C VAL A 297 4.69 5.60 -3.92
N VAL A 298 3.67 5.34 -4.74
CA VAL A 298 2.29 5.10 -4.28
C VAL A 298 1.91 3.66 -4.58
N VAL A 299 1.47 2.95 -3.55
CA VAL A 299 1.12 1.53 -3.59
C VAL A 299 -0.35 1.36 -3.19
N PRO A 300 -1.28 1.37 -4.15
CA PRO A 300 -2.68 1.05 -3.88
C PRO A 300 -2.86 -0.45 -3.69
N SER A 301 -3.88 -0.86 -2.93
CA SER A 301 -4.37 -2.25 -2.95
C SER A 301 -5.08 -2.59 -4.26
N HIS A 302 -5.67 -1.58 -4.92
CA HIS A 302 -6.37 -1.74 -6.20
C HIS A 302 -5.70 -0.94 -7.34
N GLY A 303 -4.97 -1.65 -8.20
CA GLY A 303 -4.38 -1.12 -9.42
C GLY A 303 -2.85 -1.16 -9.46
N ASP A 304 -2.26 -0.20 -10.16
CA ASP A 304 -0.84 -0.14 -10.50
C ASP A 304 -0.04 0.66 -9.46
N ILE A 305 1.18 0.20 -9.18
CA ILE A 305 2.15 0.95 -8.38
C ILE A 305 2.65 2.15 -9.18
N ILE A 306 2.68 3.32 -8.54
CA ILE A 306 3.17 4.56 -9.14
C ILE A 306 4.54 4.88 -8.55
N ARG A 307 5.44 5.40 -9.39
CA ARG A 307 6.79 5.79 -8.99
C ARG A 307 7.15 7.16 -9.52
N GLY A 308 8.11 7.79 -8.85
CA GLY A 308 8.60 9.11 -9.16
C GLY A 308 7.71 10.17 -8.51
N LYS A 309 8.36 11.09 -7.81
CA LYS A 309 7.68 12.12 -7.01
C LYS A 309 6.63 12.90 -7.80
N GLU A 310 6.98 13.40 -8.99
CA GLU A 310 6.06 14.18 -9.83
C GLU A 310 4.85 13.36 -10.29
N GLY A 311 5.06 12.09 -10.68
CA GLY A 311 3.98 11.20 -11.11
C GLY A 311 3.05 10.82 -9.96
N CYS A 312 3.62 10.58 -8.77
CA CYS A 312 2.86 10.34 -7.55
C CYS A 312 2.01 11.56 -7.17
N GLU A 313 2.60 12.75 -7.17
CA GLU A 313 1.92 14.00 -6.87
C GLU A 313 0.78 14.28 -7.88
N GLU A 314 1.03 14.15 -9.18
CA GLU A 314 -0.01 14.32 -10.22
C GLU A 314 -1.16 13.33 -10.02
N ALA A 315 -0.84 12.06 -9.76
CA ALA A 315 -1.84 11.01 -9.58
C ALA A 315 -2.71 11.24 -8.34
N LEU A 316 -2.10 11.63 -7.22
CA LEU A 316 -2.81 11.95 -5.97
C LEU A 316 -3.67 13.21 -6.14
N LEU A 317 -3.13 14.29 -6.71
CA LEU A 317 -3.89 15.51 -7.00
C LEU A 317 -5.08 15.26 -7.92
N LYS A 318 -4.92 14.40 -8.93
CA LYS A 318 -6.02 14.04 -9.82
C LYS A 318 -7.10 13.24 -9.11
N HIS A 319 -6.72 12.31 -8.23
CA HIS A 319 -7.66 11.45 -7.51
C HIS A 319 -8.46 12.21 -6.45
N PHE A 320 -7.78 13.04 -5.66
CA PHE A 320 -8.42 13.82 -4.60
C PHE A 320 -9.01 15.16 -5.11
N GLY A 321 -8.70 15.54 -6.34
CA GLY A 321 -9.10 16.80 -6.97
C GLY A 321 -8.25 17.99 -6.51
N ARG A 322 -8.05 18.95 -7.42
CA ARG A 322 -7.69 20.34 -7.07
C ARG A 322 -8.97 21.07 -6.72
N MET A 323 -8.99 21.82 -5.61
CA MET A 323 -10.02 22.85 -5.42
C MET A 323 -9.66 24.09 -6.21
#